data_AF-A0A948B7J6-F1
#
_entry.id   AF-A0A948B7J6-F1
#
_cell.length_a   1.000
_cell.length_b   1.000
_cell.length_c   1.000
_cell.angle_alpha   90.00
_cell.angle_beta   90.00
_cell.angle_gamma   90.00
#
_symmetry.space_group_name_H-M   'P 1'
#
loop_
_entity.id
_entity.type
_entity.pdbx_description
1 polymer ?
#
loop_
_entity_poly.entity_id
_entity_poly.type
_entity_poly.pdbx_seq_one_letter_code
_entity_poly.pdbx_strand_id
1 'polypeptide(L)'
;MQRDEDWYRISVSAGFENVVITCLFSHAEGDIDVGLYDADGHQQAAAQGITDNEILDHDVPTSGTFYIRVYYDDAGNTYDLWWNAAMRQTPIANMIRTGPAAGVQMQIETQPGWRYDLQYSTGLPGGAWDTLSTNTGNGSVLNLPDSNAVPPRFYRVLIQSP
;
A
#
# COMPACT_ATOMS: atom_id res chain seq x y z
N MET A 1 1.55 -6.57 -26.85
CA MET A 1 0.66 -6.69 -28.03
C MET A 1 -0.25 -7.83 -27.70
N GLN A 2 -1.55 -7.60 -27.63
CA GLN A 2 -2.51 -8.64 -27.26
C GLN A 2 -2.82 -9.46 -28.53
N ARG A 3 -2.34 -10.71 -28.59
CA ARG A 3 -2.59 -11.69 -29.68
C ARG A 3 -3.04 -13.06 -29.14
N ASP A 4 -2.98 -13.17 -27.83
CA ASP A 4 -3.35 -14.25 -26.95
C ASP A 4 -3.48 -13.64 -25.55
N GLU A 5 -3.73 -14.49 -24.56
CA GLU A 5 -3.81 -14.04 -23.18
C GLU A 5 -2.43 -13.78 -22.58
N ASP A 6 -2.22 -12.55 -22.14
CA ASP A 6 -1.01 -12.15 -21.44
C ASP A 6 -1.24 -12.22 -19.92
N TRP A 7 -0.42 -13.02 -19.24
CA TRP A 7 -0.50 -13.23 -17.79
C TRP A 7 0.70 -12.63 -17.06
N TYR A 8 0.42 -11.76 -16.09
CA TYR A 8 1.43 -11.08 -15.27
C TYR A 8 1.29 -11.49 -13.81
N ARG A 9 2.39 -11.90 -13.19
CA ARG A 9 2.42 -12.19 -11.74
C ARG A 9 2.77 -10.94 -10.97
N ILE A 10 1.93 -10.58 -10.01
CA ILE A 10 2.19 -9.49 -9.06
C ILE A 10 2.28 -10.03 -7.63
N SER A 11 2.96 -9.28 -6.77
CA SER A 11 3.06 -9.59 -5.35
C SER A 11 2.50 -8.43 -4.54
N VAL A 12 1.48 -8.72 -3.74
CA VAL A 12 0.88 -7.78 -2.80
C VAL A 12 1.48 -8.07 -1.43
N SER A 13 2.26 -7.13 -0.91
CA SER A 13 2.86 -7.26 0.42
C SER A 13 1.78 -7.19 1.50
N ALA A 14 2.05 -7.81 2.66
CA ALA A 14 1.18 -7.67 3.85
C ALA A 14 0.84 -6.20 4.12
N GLY A 15 -0.42 -5.90 4.42
CA GLY A 15 -0.89 -4.53 4.70
C GLY A 15 -1.18 -3.66 3.46
N PHE A 16 -0.80 -4.10 2.27
CA PHE A 16 -1.39 -3.54 1.05
C PHE A 16 -2.75 -4.22 0.83
N GLU A 17 -3.80 -3.43 0.83
CA GLU A 17 -5.19 -3.89 0.86
C GLU A 17 -5.93 -3.56 -0.43
N ASN A 18 -5.28 -2.84 -1.34
CA ASN A 18 -5.87 -2.36 -2.57
C ASN A 18 -4.89 -2.54 -3.72
N VAL A 19 -5.41 -2.98 -4.87
CA VAL A 19 -4.69 -3.10 -6.13
C VAL A 19 -5.42 -2.27 -7.18
N VAL A 20 -4.68 -1.34 -7.78
CA VAL A 20 -5.13 -0.56 -8.94
C VAL A 20 -4.36 -1.02 -10.16
N ILE A 21 -5.06 -1.43 -11.20
CA ILE A 21 -4.51 -1.83 -12.49
C ILE A 21 -5.00 -0.85 -13.54
N THR A 22 -4.11 -0.43 -14.43
CA THR A 22 -4.45 0.39 -15.58
C THR A 22 -3.83 -0.20 -16.82
N CYS A 23 -4.67 -0.47 -17.81
CA CYS A 23 -4.27 -0.90 -19.14
C CYS A 23 -4.73 0.17 -20.13
N LEU A 24 -3.79 0.82 -20.81
CA LEU A 24 -4.12 1.79 -21.85
C LEU A 24 -3.98 1.16 -23.24
N PHE A 25 -5.00 1.35 -24.07
CA PHE A 25 -5.05 0.88 -25.45
C PHE A 25 -6.06 1.72 -26.25
N SER A 26 -6.00 1.61 -27.58
CA SER A 26 -7.05 2.16 -28.45
C SER A 26 -8.04 1.07 -28.82
N HIS A 27 -9.31 1.24 -28.47
CA HIS A 27 -10.39 0.31 -28.81
C HIS A 27 -10.62 0.23 -30.33
N ALA A 28 -10.25 1.27 -31.08
CA ALA A 28 -10.27 1.24 -32.54
C ALA A 28 -9.32 0.20 -33.16
N GLU A 29 -8.30 -0.24 -32.41
CA GLU A 29 -7.34 -1.27 -32.84
C GLU A 29 -7.72 -2.69 -32.37
N GLY A 30 -8.75 -2.80 -31.53
CA GLY A 30 -9.17 -4.06 -30.90
C GLY A 30 -9.54 -3.86 -29.43
N ASP A 31 -10.40 -4.74 -28.93
CA ASP A 31 -10.92 -4.67 -27.57
C ASP A 31 -10.06 -5.49 -26.58
N ILE A 32 -9.80 -4.92 -25.40
CA ILE A 32 -8.96 -5.53 -24.36
C ILE A 32 -9.68 -5.47 -23.02
N ASP A 33 -9.83 -6.63 -22.39
CA ASP A 33 -10.30 -6.77 -21.02
C ASP A 33 -9.12 -7.00 -20.06
N VAL A 34 -9.33 -6.65 -18.79
CA VAL A 34 -8.38 -6.92 -17.69
C VAL A 34 -9.05 -7.68 -16.57
N GLY A 35 -8.41 -8.74 -16.07
CA GLY A 35 -8.86 -9.48 -14.89
C GLY A 35 -7.79 -9.59 -13.81
N LEU A 36 -8.21 -9.59 -12.54
CA LEU A 36 -7.37 -9.85 -11.38
C LEU A 36 -7.76 -11.21 -10.76
N TYR A 37 -6.78 -12.07 -10.52
CA TYR A 37 -6.95 -13.43 -10.01
C TYR A 37 -6.07 -13.68 -8.79
N ASP A 38 -6.55 -14.47 -7.83
CA ASP A 38 -5.76 -14.91 -6.69
C ASP A 38 -4.78 -16.04 -7.06
N ALA A 39 -3.99 -16.48 -6.08
CA ALA A 39 -2.98 -17.53 -6.26
C ALA A 39 -3.57 -18.89 -6.68
N ASP A 40 -4.84 -19.15 -6.36
CA ASP A 40 -5.56 -20.38 -6.68
C ASP A 40 -6.26 -20.32 -8.05
N GLY A 41 -6.19 -19.15 -8.72
CA GLY A 41 -6.80 -18.92 -10.03
C GLY A 41 -8.25 -18.49 -9.96
N HIS A 42 -8.77 -18.07 -8.80
CA HIS A 42 -10.11 -17.50 -8.71
C HIS A 42 -10.07 -16.01 -9.07
N GLN A 43 -10.97 -15.61 -9.98
CA GLN A 43 -11.14 -14.23 -10.37
C GLN A 43 -11.69 -13.40 -9.21
N GLN A 44 -10.96 -12.35 -8.83
CA GLN A 44 -11.35 -11.40 -7.79
C GLN A 44 -12.13 -10.22 -8.39
N ALA A 45 -11.70 -9.74 -9.55
CA ALA A 45 -12.32 -8.62 -10.27
C ALA A 45 -11.98 -8.63 -11.76
N ALA A 46 -12.74 -7.88 -12.56
CA ALA A 46 -12.40 -7.56 -13.94
C ALA A 46 -12.87 -6.16 -14.33
N ALA A 47 -12.21 -5.59 -15.33
CA ALA A 47 -12.60 -4.40 -16.07
C ALA A 47 -12.80 -4.82 -17.54
N GLN A 48 -14.00 -4.55 -18.06
CA GLN A 48 -14.52 -5.05 -19.34
C GLN A 48 -15.29 -3.94 -20.07
N GLY A 49 -14.64 -2.78 -20.21
CA GLY A 49 -15.18 -1.66 -20.95
C GLY A 49 -15.39 -2.00 -22.42
N ILE A 50 -16.07 -1.08 -23.11
CA ILE A 50 -16.29 -1.14 -24.58
C ILE A 50 -15.71 0.10 -25.25
N THR A 51 -14.77 0.75 -24.56
CA THR A 51 -14.13 2.00 -24.94
C THR A 51 -12.64 1.88 -24.65
N ASP A 52 -11.87 2.89 -25.01
CA ASP A 52 -10.44 2.92 -24.68
C ASP A 52 -10.20 2.74 -23.17
N ASN A 53 -9.18 1.92 -22.87
CA ASN A 53 -8.58 1.69 -21.56
C ASN A 53 -9.44 0.91 -20.55
N GLU A 54 -8.75 0.09 -19.77
CA GLU A 54 -9.31 -0.60 -18.62
C GLU A 54 -8.67 -0.13 -17.31
N ILE A 55 -9.52 0.16 -16.32
CA ILE A 55 -9.10 0.53 -14.97
C ILE A 55 -9.83 -0.36 -13.97
N LEU A 56 -9.05 -1.07 -13.17
CA LEU A 56 -9.54 -1.93 -12.09
C LEU A 56 -9.01 -1.38 -10.76
N ASP A 57 -9.90 -1.06 -9.84
CA ASP A 57 -9.58 -0.66 -8.47
C ASP A 57 -10.30 -1.64 -7.52
N HIS A 58 -9.52 -2.50 -6.85
CA HIS A 58 -10.06 -3.62 -6.10
C HIS A 58 -9.35 -3.86 -4.78
N ASP A 59 -10.15 -4.11 -3.75
CA ASP A 59 -9.65 -4.50 -2.44
C ASP A 59 -9.28 -5.97 -2.43
N VAL A 60 -8.02 -6.29 -2.13
CA VAL A 60 -7.55 -7.67 -2.06
C VAL A 60 -7.65 -8.19 -0.62
N PRO A 61 -8.30 -9.35 -0.39
CA PRO A 61 -8.59 -9.82 0.96
C PRO A 61 -7.36 -10.37 1.69
N THR A 62 -6.29 -10.64 0.95
CA THR A 62 -5.05 -11.23 1.47
C THR A 62 -3.85 -10.62 0.79
N SER A 63 -2.72 -10.62 1.49
CA SER A 63 -1.42 -10.43 0.88
C SER A 63 -0.92 -11.72 0.27
N GLY A 64 -0.11 -11.61 -0.78
CA GLY A 64 0.45 -12.78 -1.45
C GLY A 64 0.56 -12.57 -2.95
N THR A 65 0.53 -13.68 -3.67
CA THR A 65 0.63 -13.68 -5.14
C THR A 65 -0.75 -13.46 -5.74
N PHE A 66 -0.82 -12.54 -6.71
CA PHE A 66 -1.97 -12.35 -7.58
C PHE A 66 -1.50 -12.38 -9.03
N TYR A 67 -2.46 -12.54 -9.94
CA TYR A 67 -2.22 -12.52 -11.37
C TYR A 67 -3.12 -11.50 -12.06
N ILE A 68 -2.53 -10.74 -12.97
CA ILE A 68 -3.25 -9.88 -13.91
C ILE A 68 -3.34 -10.63 -15.23
N ARG A 69 -4.54 -10.73 -15.79
CA ARG A 69 -4.81 -11.27 -17.11
C ARG A 69 -5.23 -10.14 -18.04
N VAL A 70 -4.54 -9.98 -19.16
CA VAL A 70 -4.95 -9.11 -20.28
C VAL A 70 -5.43 -10.03 -21.40
N TYR A 71 -6.66 -9.85 -21.87
CA TYR A 71 -7.32 -10.82 -22.77
C TYR A 71 -8.36 -10.17 -23.68
N TYR A 72 -9.05 -10.99 -24.48
CA TYR A 72 -10.29 -10.74 -25.24
C TYR A 72 -10.16 -10.88 -26.77
N ASP A 73 -10.01 -9.80 -27.53
CA ASP A 73 -10.22 -9.81 -29.00
C ASP A 73 -9.05 -10.42 -29.83
N ASP A 74 -7.87 -10.57 -29.25
CA ASP A 74 -6.64 -11.06 -29.91
C ASP A 74 -6.28 -10.29 -31.21
N ALA A 75 -6.70 -9.03 -31.30
CA ALA A 75 -6.62 -8.20 -32.50
C ALA A 75 -5.19 -7.73 -32.86
N GLY A 76 -4.24 -7.90 -31.94
CA GLY A 76 -2.84 -7.51 -32.14
C GLY A 76 -2.51 -6.08 -31.71
N ASN A 77 -3.44 -5.38 -31.06
CA ASN A 77 -3.22 -4.02 -30.57
C ASN A 77 -2.15 -3.97 -29.48
N THR A 78 -1.40 -2.87 -29.46
CA THR A 78 -0.43 -2.58 -28.40
C THR A 78 -1.14 -1.98 -27.20
N TYR A 79 -0.63 -2.27 -26.00
CA TYR A 79 -1.14 -1.70 -24.77
C TYR A 79 0.02 -1.35 -23.83
N ASP A 80 -0.23 -0.39 -22.94
CA ASP A 80 0.63 -0.06 -21.82
C ASP A 80 -0.04 -0.50 -20.52
N LEU A 81 0.64 -1.35 -19.74
CA LEU A 81 0.12 -1.90 -18.49
C LEU A 81 0.96 -1.44 -17.31
N TRP A 82 0.30 -0.94 -16.26
CA TRP A 82 0.91 -0.75 -14.95
C TRP A 82 -0.07 -1.05 -13.84
N TRP A 83 0.47 -1.25 -12.64
CA TRP A 83 -0.31 -1.50 -11.45
C TRP A 83 0.33 -0.83 -10.23
N ASN A 84 -0.49 -0.55 -9.23
CA ASN A 84 -0.06 -0.11 -7.93
C ASN A 84 -0.78 -0.92 -6.85
N ALA A 85 -0.04 -1.37 -5.85
CA ALA A 85 -0.65 -1.81 -4.61
C ALA A 85 -0.59 -0.65 -3.62
N ALA A 86 -1.65 -0.38 -2.87
CA ALA A 86 -1.63 0.62 -1.80
C ALA A 86 -2.19 0.10 -0.47
N MET A 87 -1.76 0.73 0.63
CA MET A 87 -2.52 0.73 1.87
C MET A 87 -3.76 1.62 1.66
N ARG A 88 -4.94 1.23 2.16
CA ARG A 88 -6.10 2.13 2.08
C ARG A 88 -6.00 3.33 3.02
N GLN A 89 -5.20 3.21 4.07
CA GLN A 89 -4.92 4.32 4.98
C GLN A 89 -3.42 4.40 5.23
N THR A 90 -2.85 5.58 5.04
CA THR A 90 -1.57 5.90 5.66
C THR A 90 -1.78 5.83 7.17
N PRO A 91 -0.97 5.07 7.92
CA PRO A 91 -1.06 5.03 9.37
C PRO A 91 -1.10 6.44 9.95
N ILE A 92 -2.23 6.81 10.57
CA ILE A 92 -2.38 8.11 11.21
C ILE A 92 -1.78 8.01 12.59
N ALA A 93 -0.76 8.82 12.84
CA ALA A 93 -0.12 8.91 14.14
C ALA A 93 -0.80 10.02 14.97
N ASN A 94 -1.48 9.64 16.04
CA ASN A 94 -2.07 10.57 17.00
C ASN A 94 -1.14 10.76 18.18
N MET A 95 -0.82 12.01 18.50
CA MET A 95 -0.03 12.34 19.69
C MET A 95 -0.94 12.61 20.88
N ILE A 96 -0.73 11.87 21.97
CA ILE A 96 -1.45 12.02 23.24
C ILE A 96 -0.45 12.47 24.31
N ARG A 97 -0.77 13.55 25.03
CA ARG A 97 0.03 14.02 26.17
C ARG A 97 -0.45 13.32 27.45
N THR A 98 0.43 12.57 28.11
CA THR A 98 0.07 11.79 29.29
C THR A 98 0.25 12.57 30.59
N GLY A 99 -0.41 13.73 30.71
CA GLY A 99 -0.50 14.48 31.98
C GLY A 99 0.52 15.61 32.20
N PRO A 100 0.49 16.27 33.38
CA PRO A 100 1.13 17.58 33.60
C PRO A 100 2.66 17.58 33.64
N ALA A 101 3.27 16.41 33.89
CA ALA A 101 4.72 16.23 34.05
C ALA A 101 5.28 15.04 33.25
N ALA A 102 4.46 14.36 32.44
CA ALA A 102 4.70 12.96 32.11
C ALA A 102 4.48 12.69 30.62
N GLY A 103 5.57 12.40 29.93
CA GLY A 103 5.66 11.70 28.66
C GLY A 103 4.78 12.13 27.48
N VAL A 104 5.13 11.60 26.32
CA VAL A 104 4.31 11.67 25.11
C VAL A 104 4.00 10.26 24.68
N GLN A 105 2.78 9.98 24.23
CA GLN A 105 2.44 8.70 23.64
C GLN A 105 1.96 8.92 22.22
N MET A 106 2.62 8.27 21.26
CA MET A 106 2.12 8.19 19.89
C MET A 106 1.26 6.95 19.75
N GLN A 107 0.02 7.13 19.32
CA GLN A 107 -0.85 6.05 18.88
C GLN A 107 -0.81 5.95 17.37
N ILE A 108 -0.57 4.74 16.86
CA ILE A 108 -0.53 4.51 15.42
C ILE A 108 -1.21 3.18 15.09
N GLU A 109 -2.15 3.20 14.16
CA GLU A 109 -2.72 1.98 13.60
C GLU A 109 -1.67 1.29 12.73
N THR A 110 -1.39 0.02 13.02
CA THR A 110 -0.28 -0.69 12.39
C THR A 110 -0.72 -1.80 11.48
N GLN A 111 0.15 -2.15 10.55
CA GLN A 111 -0.03 -3.27 9.65
C GLN A 111 0.88 -4.44 10.05
N PRO A 112 0.39 -5.70 9.99
CA PRO A 112 1.22 -6.86 10.29
C PRO A 112 2.49 -6.90 9.44
N GLY A 113 3.64 -7.07 10.08
CA GLY A 113 4.93 -7.26 9.40
C GLY A 113 5.68 -5.99 9.01
N TRP A 114 5.03 -4.82 9.08
CA TRP A 114 5.71 -3.53 8.90
C TRP A 114 6.45 -3.11 10.15
N ARG A 115 7.51 -2.32 10.00
CA ARG A 115 8.25 -1.74 11.11
C ARG A 115 7.92 -0.26 11.29
N TYR A 116 7.71 0.14 12.53
CA TYR A 116 7.36 1.49 12.96
C TYR A 116 8.38 1.98 13.98
N ASP A 117 9.23 2.90 13.55
CA ASP A 117 10.22 3.55 14.40
C ASP A 117 9.65 4.86 14.95
N LEU A 118 9.37 4.91 16.25
CA LEU A 118 9.13 6.19 16.92
C LEU A 118 10.48 6.88 17.08
N GLN A 119 10.62 8.03 16.45
CA GLN A 119 11.83 8.84 16.53
C GLN A 119 11.53 10.20 17.13
N TYR A 120 12.52 10.77 17.80
CA TYR A 120 12.45 12.14 18.29
C TYR A 120 13.64 12.97 17.80
N SER A 121 13.48 14.29 17.82
CA SER A 121 14.56 15.26 17.69
C SER A 121 14.41 16.35 18.76
N THR A 122 15.52 16.95 19.17
CA THR A 122 15.55 18.09 20.10
C THR A 122 15.73 19.44 19.40
N GLY A 123 15.79 19.47 18.06
CA GLY A 123 15.98 20.71 17.32
C GLY A 123 15.56 20.60 15.85
N LEU A 124 14.88 21.62 15.35
CA LEU A 124 14.49 21.73 13.94
C LEU A 124 14.71 23.17 13.43
N PRO A 125 15.00 23.35 12.13
CA PRO A 125 15.24 22.32 11.10
C PRO A 125 16.67 21.72 11.17
N GLY A 126 16.84 20.48 10.70
CA GLY A 126 18.14 19.83 10.54
C GLY A 126 18.73 19.12 11.76
N GLY A 127 18.02 19.04 12.89
CA GLY A 127 18.48 18.23 14.02
C GLY A 127 18.48 16.73 13.73
N ALA A 128 19.38 16.00 14.38
CA ALA A 128 19.44 14.55 14.32
C ALA A 128 18.15 13.93 14.87
N TRP A 129 17.73 12.83 14.26
CA TRP A 129 16.60 12.03 14.71
C TRP A 129 17.12 10.78 15.39
N ASP A 130 16.81 10.62 16.67
CA ASP A 130 17.12 9.43 17.45
C ASP A 130 15.92 8.48 17.44
N THR A 131 16.16 7.19 17.26
CA THR A 131 15.11 6.18 17.43
C THR A 131 14.88 5.89 18.90
N LEU A 132 13.65 6.14 19.36
CA LEU A 132 13.18 5.83 20.71
C LEU A 132 12.78 4.36 20.84
N SER A 133 12.05 3.84 19.85
CA SER A 133 11.64 2.44 19.79
C SER A 133 11.39 1.99 18.35
N THR A 134 11.62 0.70 18.09
CA THR A 134 11.29 0.02 16.83
C THR A 134 10.25 -1.05 17.15
N ASN A 135 9.11 -0.99 16.49
CA ASN A 135 7.98 -1.86 16.79
C ASN A 135 7.48 -2.53 15.51
N THR A 136 7.19 -3.82 15.59
CA THR A 136 6.56 -4.55 14.46
C THR A 136 5.06 -4.37 14.58
N GLY A 137 4.43 -3.93 13.50
CA GLY A 137 2.99 -3.81 13.42
C GLY A 137 2.32 -5.17 13.46
N ASN A 138 1.10 -5.19 14.01
CA ASN A 138 0.34 -6.41 14.26
C ASN A 138 -1.11 -6.32 13.75
N GLY A 139 -1.46 -5.31 12.96
CA GLY A 139 -2.83 -5.10 12.48
C GLY A 139 -3.71 -4.36 13.50
N SER A 140 -3.14 -3.77 14.54
CA SER A 140 -3.86 -3.04 15.57
C SER A 140 -3.14 -1.76 15.96
N VAL A 141 -3.77 -0.93 16.78
CA VAL A 141 -3.15 0.29 17.31
C VAL A 141 -2.01 -0.06 18.24
N LEU A 142 -0.80 0.46 17.95
CA LEU A 142 0.32 0.46 18.87
C LEU A 142 0.37 1.76 19.67
N ASN A 143 0.70 1.63 20.94
CA ASN A 143 0.98 2.73 21.86
C ASN A 143 2.49 2.85 22.03
N LEU A 144 3.09 3.94 21.55
CA LEU A 144 4.53 4.17 21.52
C LEU A 144 4.88 5.32 22.50
N PRO A 145 5.35 5.01 23.72
CA PRO A 145 5.60 6.03 24.74
C PRO A 145 7.02 6.60 24.67
N ASP A 146 7.14 7.90 24.91
CA ASP A 146 8.33 8.60 25.39
C ASP A 146 8.09 9.03 26.84
N SER A 147 8.37 8.13 27.78
CA SER A 147 8.21 8.40 29.21
C SER A 147 9.22 9.40 29.77
N ASN A 148 10.30 9.67 29.03
CA ASN A 148 11.41 10.53 29.44
C ASN A 148 11.47 11.82 28.62
N ALA A 149 10.34 12.24 28.04
CA ALA A 149 10.25 13.42 27.20
C ALA A 149 10.65 14.69 27.98
N VAL A 150 11.81 15.27 27.64
CA VAL A 150 12.25 16.58 28.15
C VAL A 150 12.18 17.59 26.99
N PRO A 151 11.32 18.62 27.07
CA PRO A 151 11.20 19.61 26.00
C PRO A 151 12.51 20.38 25.74
N PRO A 152 12.79 20.81 24.48
CA PRO A 152 11.96 20.58 23.30
C PRO A 152 12.10 19.16 22.74
N ARG A 153 10.96 18.58 22.35
CA ARG A 153 10.87 17.30 21.63
C ARG A 153 9.98 17.46 20.41
N PHE A 154 10.47 16.99 19.28
CA PHE A 154 9.72 16.82 18.03
C PHE A 154 9.65 15.34 17.74
N TYR A 155 8.52 14.86 17.22
CA TYR A 155 8.29 13.43 17.00
C TYR A 155 7.99 13.15 15.54
N ARG A 156 8.40 11.97 15.08
CA ARG A 156 7.92 11.36 13.84
C ARG A 156 7.83 9.85 14.01
N VAL A 157 7.00 9.22 13.18
CA VAL A 157 7.03 7.77 13.02
C VAL A 157 7.56 7.47 11.63
N LEU A 158 8.71 6.79 11.56
CA LEU A 158 9.23 6.29 10.30
C LEU A 158 8.63 4.90 10.05
N ILE A 159 7.95 4.75 8.93
CA ILE A 159 7.34 3.50 8.50
C ILE A 159 8.30 2.83 7.51
N GLN A 160 8.64 1.58 7.77
CA GLN A 160 9.57 0.80 6.96
C GLN A 160 8.88 -0.44 6.42
N SER A 161 9.07 -0.69 5.11
CA SER A 161 8.58 -1.90 4.46
C SER A 161 9.16 -3.15 5.14
N PRO A 162 8.41 -4.27 5.12
CA PRO A 162 8.86 -5.57 5.64
C PRO A 162 10.25 -5.99 5.15
#